data_AF-A0A520AFM4-F1
#
_entry.id   AF-A0A520AFM4-F1
#
_cell.length_a   1.000
_cell.length_b   1.000
_cell.length_c   1.000
_cell.angle_alpha   90.00
_cell.angle_beta   90.00
_cell.angle_gamma   90.00
#
_symmetry.space_group_name_H-M   'P 1'
#
loop_
_entity.id
_entity.type
_entity.pdbx_description
1 polymer ?
#
loop_
_entity_poly.entity_id
_entity_poly.type
_entity_poly.pdbx_seq_one_letter_code
_entity_poly.pdbx_strand_id
1 'polypeptide(L)'
;YDAIRNLVLDEGIRLDGRDARTVRPIWSEVGYLPSAHGSAVFTRGETQALTTVTLGSKDDEQMIDGAFVNGYNKFLLHYNFPGFSTGEVRPNRGAGRREIGHGNLAMRSLKKVLPGLEANPYTIRIVSDILESNGSSSMATVCAGTLALMDAGIKITAPVSGIAMGLITDEKTGKYAILSDILGDEDHLGDMDFKVTGTEKGIVACQMDLKINGLKWEVLTAALNQAKEARLHILNEMKKTISAPREDYKDHAPRIVSLTIDKEFIGAVIGPGGKIIQEMQRETGASISIEEVGNKGIVEIFADNKAAIDAAVTRINAIAAKPDIGATYDGKVKSIMPFGAFVEIMPGKDGLLHISEIAWERLETMDGVLKEGDKIQVKLLDIDKQGKMKLSRKALLPRPPRPEAAPTDNKTV
;
A
#
# COMPACT_ATOMS: atom_id res chain seq x y z
N TYR A 1 38.87 28.88 11.47
CA TYR A 1 39.12 27.85 10.44
C TYR A 1 40.21 26.89 10.91
N ASP A 2 41.48 27.33 10.99
CA ASP A 2 42.61 26.45 11.30
C ASP A 2 42.57 25.80 12.69
N ALA A 3 42.11 26.53 13.71
CA ALA A 3 42.06 26.01 15.08
C ALA A 3 41.23 24.72 15.21
N ILE A 4 40.06 24.66 14.57
CA ILE A 4 39.17 23.49 14.62
C ILE A 4 39.73 22.33 13.80
N ARG A 5 40.31 22.64 12.64
CA ARG A 5 40.95 21.62 11.80
C ARG A 5 42.13 20.98 12.53
N ASN A 6 42.96 21.78 13.20
CA ASN A 6 44.09 21.29 13.99
C ASN A 6 43.61 20.45 15.18
N LEU A 7 42.57 20.90 15.90
CA LEU A 7 41.97 20.09 16.99
C LEU A 7 41.56 18.70 16.51
N VAL A 8 40.87 18.63 15.37
CA VAL A 8 40.44 17.34 14.80
C VAL A 8 41.62 16.49 14.32
N LEU A 9 42.63 17.10 13.69
CA LEU A 9 43.78 16.38 13.12
C LEU A 9 44.80 15.93 14.18
N ASP A 10 44.98 16.72 15.23
CA ASP A 10 46.01 16.50 16.25
C ASP A 10 45.47 15.78 17.49
N GLU A 11 44.25 16.11 17.92
CA GLU A 11 43.64 15.54 19.14
C GLU A 11 42.53 14.53 18.83
N GLY A 12 41.99 14.52 17.61
CA GLY A 12 40.89 13.61 17.24
C GLY A 12 39.54 13.98 17.85
N ILE A 13 39.41 15.20 18.39
CA ILE A 13 38.22 15.70 19.09
C ILE A 13 37.47 16.67 18.16
N ARG A 14 36.15 16.53 18.09
CA ARG A 14 35.26 17.37 17.27
C ARG A 14 34.64 18.51 18.08
N LEU A 15 33.96 19.42 17.38
CA LEU A 15 33.30 20.59 17.95
C LEU A 15 32.32 20.28 19.08
N ASP A 16 31.63 19.14 18.98
CA ASP A 16 30.65 18.68 19.96
C ASP A 16 31.22 17.61 20.92
N GLY A 17 32.56 17.46 20.95
CA GLY A 17 33.26 16.53 21.83
C GLY A 17 33.26 15.07 21.37
N ARG A 18 32.64 14.73 20.24
CA ARG A 18 32.70 13.37 19.68
C ARG A 18 34.08 13.06 19.09
N ASP A 19 34.35 11.77 18.96
CA ASP A 19 35.41 11.28 18.08
C ASP A 19 34.98 11.31 16.59
N ALA A 20 35.94 11.01 15.71
CA ALA A 20 35.75 11.01 14.27
C ALA A 20 34.73 9.96 13.76
N ARG A 21 34.40 8.92 14.53
CA ARG A 21 33.58 7.77 14.09
C ARG A 21 32.17 7.76 14.67
N THR A 22 31.95 8.44 15.79
CA THR A 22 30.72 8.40 16.56
C THR A 22 29.59 9.16 15.84
N VAL A 23 28.48 8.45 15.62
CA VAL A 23 27.21 9.02 15.11
C VAL A 23 26.45 9.66 16.26
N ARG A 24 25.75 10.78 16.01
CA ARG A 24 24.94 11.44 17.05
C ARG A 24 23.79 10.54 17.51
N PRO A 25 23.22 10.78 18.70
CA PRO A 25 22.05 10.05 19.19
C PRO A 25 20.90 10.05 18.18
N ILE A 26 20.26 8.90 18.00
CA ILE A 26 19.15 8.71 17.06
C ILE A 26 17.88 8.39 17.84
N TRP A 27 16.80 9.05 17.47
CA TRP A 27 15.45 8.73 17.90
C TRP A 27 14.54 8.70 16.67
N SER A 28 13.58 7.79 16.64
CA SER A 28 12.59 7.77 15.57
C SER A 28 11.28 7.15 16.02
N GLU A 29 10.21 7.54 15.34
CA GLU A 29 8.85 7.07 15.58
C GLU A 29 8.10 6.98 14.24
N VAL A 30 7.19 6.01 14.11
CA VAL A 30 6.31 5.83 12.96
C VAL A 30 4.86 6.12 13.33
N GLY A 31 4.05 6.53 12.36
CA GLY A 31 2.63 6.84 12.61
C GLY A 31 2.40 8.14 13.38
N TYR A 32 3.39 9.03 13.44
CA TYR A 32 3.35 10.30 14.19
C TYR A 32 2.21 11.24 13.75
N LEU A 33 1.80 11.14 12.48
CA LEU A 33 0.65 11.85 11.93
C LEU A 33 -0.52 10.88 11.69
N PRO A 34 -1.71 11.12 12.28
CA PRO A 34 -2.80 10.15 12.31
C PRO A 34 -3.40 9.89 10.92
N SER A 35 -3.56 10.94 10.11
CA SER A 35 -4.26 10.85 8.82
C SER A 35 -3.34 10.54 7.63
N ALA A 36 -2.02 10.54 7.81
CA ALA A 36 -1.10 10.19 6.73
C ALA A 36 -1.15 8.67 6.44
N HIS A 37 -1.10 8.26 5.16
CA HIS A 37 -1.10 6.83 4.81
C HIS A 37 0.13 6.13 5.42
N GLY A 38 1.27 6.82 5.43
CA GLY A 38 2.39 6.51 6.32
C GLY A 38 3.03 7.80 6.84
N SER A 39 3.61 7.75 8.04
CA SER A 39 4.38 8.86 8.58
C SER A 39 5.51 8.38 9.46
N ALA A 40 6.56 9.19 9.56
CA ALA A 40 7.65 8.96 10.48
C ALA A 40 8.33 10.26 10.88
N VAL A 41 8.82 10.32 12.12
CA VAL A 41 9.82 11.29 12.55
C VAL A 41 11.14 10.57 12.72
N PHE A 42 12.20 11.13 12.15
CA PHE A 42 13.57 10.69 12.39
C PHE A 42 14.39 11.86 12.89
N THR A 43 15.04 11.69 14.03
CA THR A 43 15.91 12.67 14.66
C THR A 43 17.29 12.07 14.85
N ARG A 44 18.33 12.79 14.44
CA ARG A 44 19.72 12.44 14.67
C ARG A 44 20.47 13.69 15.15
N GLY A 45 20.82 13.71 16.43
CA GLY A 45 21.22 14.95 17.10
C GLY A 45 20.18 16.04 16.85
N GLU A 46 20.62 17.21 16.41
CA GLU A 46 19.78 18.38 16.09
C GLU A 46 19.39 18.40 14.61
N THR A 47 19.14 17.24 14.01
CA THR A 47 18.62 17.12 12.64
C THR A 47 17.37 16.25 12.67
N GLN A 48 16.23 16.85 12.35
CA GLN A 48 14.93 16.20 12.43
C GLN A 48 14.18 16.33 11.11
N ALA A 49 13.67 15.21 10.62
CA ALA A 49 12.80 15.13 9.46
C ALA A 49 11.47 14.50 9.86
N LEU A 50 10.37 15.22 9.62
CA LEU A 50 9.01 14.69 9.65
C LEU A 50 8.65 14.33 8.21
N THR A 51 8.40 13.06 7.96
CA THR A 51 8.10 12.56 6.61
C THR A 51 6.73 11.92 6.54
N THR A 52 6.01 12.21 5.48
CA THR A 52 4.72 11.61 5.15
C THR A 52 4.80 10.86 3.84
N VAL A 53 4.03 9.77 3.76
CA VAL A 53 3.74 9.02 2.54
C VAL A 53 2.26 9.18 2.23
N THR A 54 1.99 9.57 0.99
CA THR A 54 0.67 9.57 0.39
C THR A 54 0.69 8.58 -0.78
N LEU A 55 -0.38 7.80 -0.87
CA LEU A 55 -0.62 6.82 -1.93
C LEU A 55 -1.72 7.39 -2.80
N GLY A 56 -1.56 7.26 -4.11
CA GLY A 56 -2.48 7.77 -5.11
C GLY A 56 -2.72 6.77 -6.23
N SER A 57 -3.67 7.10 -7.08
CA SER A 57 -4.02 6.33 -8.27
C SER A 57 -3.09 6.68 -9.45
N LYS A 58 -3.42 6.16 -10.63
CA LYS A 58 -2.73 6.49 -11.89
C LYS A 58 -2.88 7.97 -12.28
N ASP A 59 -3.99 8.60 -11.90
CA ASP A 59 -4.25 10.00 -12.23
C ASP A 59 -3.37 10.97 -11.41
N ASP A 60 -2.79 10.48 -10.31
CA ASP A 60 -1.85 11.23 -9.46
C ASP A 60 -0.40 11.19 -9.97
N GLU A 61 -0.14 10.48 -11.08
CA GLU A 61 1.19 10.40 -11.67
C GLU A 61 1.65 11.76 -12.19
N GLN A 62 2.91 12.12 -11.90
CA GLN A 62 3.47 13.36 -12.42
C GLN A 62 3.80 13.19 -13.90
N MET A 63 3.08 13.90 -14.76
CA MET A 63 3.47 14.06 -16.16
C MET A 63 4.78 14.87 -16.24
N ILE A 64 5.76 14.32 -16.93
CA ILE A 64 7.03 14.97 -17.27
C ILE A 64 6.96 15.31 -18.76
N ASP A 65 6.97 16.62 -19.04
CA ASP A 65 7.12 17.17 -20.39
C ASP A 65 8.45 17.92 -20.45
N GLY A 66 9.46 17.27 -21.00
CA GLY A 66 10.84 17.74 -21.00
C GLY A 66 11.51 17.50 -22.34
N ALA A 67 12.57 18.27 -22.61
CA ALA A 67 13.25 18.26 -23.92
C ALA A 67 13.72 16.86 -24.38
N PHE A 68 14.13 16.00 -23.44
CA PHE A 68 14.64 14.65 -23.74
C PHE A 68 13.83 13.53 -23.07
N VAL A 69 13.01 13.86 -22.08
CA VAL A 69 12.30 12.89 -21.24
C VAL A 69 10.84 13.31 -21.22
N ASN A 70 10.01 12.49 -21.85
CA ASN A 70 8.56 12.59 -21.81
C ASN A 70 7.99 11.31 -21.21
N GLY A 71 7.03 11.44 -20.31
CA GLY A 71 6.38 10.29 -19.69
C GLY A 71 5.76 10.63 -18.35
N TYR A 72 5.57 9.60 -17.53
CA TYR A 72 4.94 9.73 -16.21
C TYR A 72 5.88 9.22 -15.12
N ASN A 73 5.86 9.90 -13.97
CA ASN A 73 6.60 9.51 -12.79
C ASN A 73 5.66 9.13 -11.66
N LYS A 74 5.73 7.84 -11.26
CA LYS A 74 4.92 7.25 -10.19
C LYS A 74 5.52 7.43 -8.79
N PHE A 75 6.77 7.90 -8.69
CA PHE A 75 7.45 8.06 -7.41
C PHE A 75 7.99 9.48 -7.25
N LEU A 76 7.39 10.22 -6.33
CA LEU A 76 7.69 11.61 -6.06
C LEU A 76 8.29 11.73 -4.66
N LEU A 77 9.32 12.56 -4.52
CA LEU A 77 9.82 12.99 -3.22
C LEU A 77 9.98 14.50 -3.22
N HIS A 78 9.20 15.17 -2.39
CA HIS A 78 9.34 16.59 -2.10
C HIS A 78 10.05 16.76 -0.77
N TYR A 79 11.03 17.65 -0.78
CA TYR A 79 11.84 17.98 0.37
C TYR A 79 11.65 19.47 0.65
N ASN A 80 11.28 19.80 1.88
CA ASN A 80 11.02 21.18 2.31
C ASN A 80 11.98 21.55 3.44
N PHE A 81 12.59 22.72 3.35
CA PHE A 81 13.52 23.25 4.35
C PHE A 81 13.04 24.64 4.83
N PRO A 82 12.05 24.67 5.74
CA PRO A 82 11.51 25.92 6.24
C PRO A 82 12.56 26.71 7.03
N GLY A 83 12.50 28.04 7.01
CA GLY A 83 13.51 28.89 7.67
C GLY A 83 13.70 28.59 9.16
N PHE A 84 12.63 28.21 9.86
CA PHE A 84 12.69 27.89 11.28
C PHE A 84 13.56 26.65 11.59
N SER A 85 13.85 25.79 10.62
CA SER A 85 14.65 24.59 10.85
C SER A 85 16.09 24.89 11.25
N THR A 86 16.57 26.10 10.95
CA THR A 86 17.87 26.64 11.39
C THR A 86 17.71 27.84 12.32
N GLY A 87 16.52 28.07 12.88
CA GLY A 87 16.21 29.22 13.72
C GLY A 87 16.15 30.55 12.98
N GLU A 88 16.04 30.55 11.65
CA GLU A 88 16.02 31.76 10.83
C GLU A 88 14.60 32.18 10.43
N VAL A 89 14.38 33.48 10.28
CA VAL A 89 13.13 34.02 9.72
C VAL A 89 13.31 34.27 8.22
N ARG A 90 12.66 33.44 7.39
CA ARG A 90 12.69 33.56 5.92
C ARG A 90 11.26 33.50 5.35
N PRO A 91 10.97 34.22 4.25
CA PRO A 91 9.67 34.10 3.60
C PRO A 91 9.49 32.71 2.99
N ASN A 92 8.33 32.08 3.20
CA ASN A 92 7.99 30.83 2.54
C ASN A 92 7.76 31.07 1.04
N ARG A 93 8.70 30.62 0.22
CA ARG A 93 8.63 30.63 -1.25
C ARG A 93 8.62 29.19 -1.78
N GLY A 94 8.51 29.03 -3.10
CA GLY A 94 8.66 27.72 -3.72
C GLY A 94 10.06 27.12 -3.51
N ALA A 95 10.18 25.81 -3.71
CA ALA A 95 11.39 25.07 -3.44
C ALA A 95 12.60 25.59 -4.24
N GLY A 96 13.71 25.85 -3.56
CA GLY A 96 14.98 26.26 -4.14
C GLY A 96 15.76 25.08 -4.75
N ARG A 97 16.85 25.41 -5.47
CA ARG A 97 17.71 24.40 -6.12
C ARG A 97 18.28 23.36 -5.14
N ARG A 98 18.65 23.78 -3.93
CA ARG A 98 19.22 22.87 -2.91
C ARG A 98 18.17 21.90 -2.39
N GLU A 99 16.95 22.36 -2.15
CA GLU A 99 15.83 21.53 -1.71
C GLU A 99 15.49 20.47 -2.77
N ILE A 100 15.40 20.88 -4.04
CA ILE A 100 15.19 19.97 -5.17
C ILE A 100 16.35 18.96 -5.26
N GLY A 101 17.60 19.40 -5.12
CA GLY A 101 18.78 18.53 -5.15
C GLY A 101 18.79 17.49 -4.03
N HIS A 102 18.51 17.91 -2.79
CA HIS A 102 18.40 17.02 -1.63
C HIS A 102 17.24 16.02 -1.80
N GLY A 103 16.07 16.50 -2.25
CA GLY A 103 14.93 15.66 -2.56
C GLY A 103 15.28 14.60 -3.62
N ASN A 104 15.96 15.00 -4.68
CA ASN A 104 16.39 14.08 -5.73
C ASN A 104 17.39 13.02 -5.23
N LEU A 105 18.34 13.37 -4.37
CA LEU A 105 19.26 12.39 -3.77
C LEU A 105 18.50 11.35 -2.94
N ALA A 106 17.57 11.80 -2.10
CA ALA A 106 16.76 10.91 -1.28
C ALA A 106 15.85 10.03 -2.16
N MET A 107 15.21 10.62 -3.17
CA MET A 107 14.37 9.92 -4.14
C MET A 107 15.14 8.82 -4.85
N ARG A 108 16.33 9.13 -5.39
CA ARG A 108 17.18 8.14 -6.09
C ARG A 108 17.57 6.99 -5.18
N SER A 109 17.74 7.25 -3.88
CA SER A 109 18.08 6.23 -2.89
C SER A 109 16.91 5.28 -2.63
N LEU A 110 15.73 5.83 -2.32
CA LEU A 110 14.55 5.03 -1.98
C LEU A 110 13.98 4.29 -3.20
N LYS A 111 14.04 4.88 -4.39
CA LYS A 111 13.57 4.26 -5.64
C LYS A 111 14.23 2.90 -5.91
N LYS A 112 15.45 2.66 -5.42
CA LYS A 112 16.18 1.39 -5.61
C LYS A 112 15.62 0.23 -4.81
N VAL A 113 14.85 0.50 -3.76
CA VAL A 113 14.27 -0.54 -2.89
C VAL A 113 12.76 -0.66 -3.01
N LEU A 114 12.10 0.20 -3.79
CA LEU A 114 10.68 0.10 -4.05
C LEU A 114 10.34 -1.23 -4.75
N PRO A 115 9.18 -1.82 -4.44
CA PRO A 115 8.65 -2.95 -5.20
C PRO A 115 8.53 -2.63 -6.70
N GLY A 116 8.64 -3.66 -7.54
CA GLY A 116 8.41 -3.52 -8.99
C GLY A 116 6.99 -3.08 -9.32
N LEU A 117 6.78 -2.61 -10.56
CA LEU A 117 5.48 -2.07 -11.00
C LEU A 117 4.31 -3.04 -10.82
N GLU A 118 4.53 -4.34 -11.01
CA GLU A 118 3.49 -5.36 -10.82
C GLU A 118 3.10 -5.54 -9.35
N ALA A 119 4.03 -5.30 -8.43
CA ALA A 119 3.83 -5.46 -6.99
C ALA A 119 3.39 -4.16 -6.29
N ASN A 120 3.41 -3.02 -6.99
CA ASN A 120 2.94 -1.74 -6.47
C ASN A 120 2.04 -1.03 -7.48
N PRO A 121 0.72 -1.08 -7.27
CA PRO A 121 -0.24 -0.42 -8.14
C PRO A 121 -0.37 1.09 -7.85
N TYR A 122 0.28 1.61 -6.80
CA TYR A 122 0.10 2.99 -6.35
C TYR A 122 1.15 3.95 -6.91
N THR A 123 0.70 5.18 -7.16
CA THR A 123 1.58 6.35 -7.18
C THR A 123 1.96 6.69 -5.74
N ILE A 124 3.25 6.90 -5.49
CA ILE A 124 3.77 7.16 -4.14
C ILE A 124 4.36 8.56 -4.12
N ARG A 125 3.84 9.39 -3.22
CA ARG A 125 4.39 10.71 -2.91
C ARG A 125 4.94 10.73 -1.50
N ILE A 126 6.21 11.08 -1.38
CA ILE A 126 6.88 11.35 -0.11
C ILE A 126 7.02 12.87 0.05
N VAL A 127 6.65 13.40 1.20
CA VAL A 127 6.98 14.79 1.58
C VAL A 127 7.78 14.74 2.88
N SER A 128 8.98 15.32 2.86
CA SER A 128 9.86 15.42 4.02
C SER A 128 10.02 16.89 4.42
N ASP A 129 9.47 17.24 5.56
CA ASP A 129 9.59 18.54 6.20
C ASP A 129 10.71 18.49 7.23
N ILE A 130 11.74 19.30 7.01
CA ILE A 130 12.85 19.40 7.95
C ILE A 130 12.47 20.33 9.09
N LEU A 131 12.41 19.79 10.30
CA LEU A 131 12.00 20.54 11.49
C LEU A 131 13.20 21.14 12.22
N GLU A 132 14.35 20.47 12.14
CA GLU A 132 15.63 20.91 12.71
C GLU A 132 16.76 20.48 11.77
N SER A 133 17.81 21.30 11.65
CA SER A 133 18.96 20.97 10.80
C SER A 133 20.28 21.52 11.31
N ASN A 134 21.07 20.63 11.91
CA ASN A 134 22.49 20.82 12.19
C ASN A 134 23.38 19.71 11.58
N GLY A 135 22.97 19.09 10.47
CA GLY A 135 23.81 18.11 9.77
C GLY A 135 23.05 17.17 8.86
N SER A 136 23.19 17.40 7.55
CA SER A 136 22.67 16.56 6.46
C SER A 136 21.25 16.02 6.66
N SER A 137 20.30 16.95 6.69
CA SER A 137 18.86 16.69 6.64
C SER A 137 18.41 15.86 5.43
N SER A 138 19.18 15.84 4.33
CA SER A 138 18.91 14.97 3.18
C SER A 138 19.09 13.48 3.52
N MET A 139 20.03 13.13 4.40
CA MET A 139 20.20 11.76 4.88
C MET A 139 19.14 11.40 5.93
N ALA A 140 18.76 12.35 6.79
CA ALA A 140 17.60 12.18 7.67
C ALA A 140 16.31 11.90 6.89
N THR A 141 16.13 12.57 5.74
CA THR A 141 14.99 12.32 4.81
C THR A 141 14.99 10.90 4.27
N VAL A 142 16.14 10.31 3.96
CA VAL A 142 16.21 8.91 3.50
C VAL A 142 15.80 7.94 4.62
N CYS A 143 16.27 8.19 5.84
CA CYS A 143 15.90 7.38 7.00
C CYS A 143 14.40 7.52 7.32
N ALA A 144 13.88 8.75 7.43
CA ALA A 144 12.47 9.02 7.69
C ALA A 144 11.57 8.49 6.55
N GLY A 145 11.96 8.67 5.30
CA GLY A 145 11.23 8.15 4.14
C GLY A 145 11.17 6.62 4.12
N THR A 146 12.24 5.93 4.54
CA THR A 146 12.23 4.48 4.70
C THR A 146 11.22 4.05 5.76
N LEU A 147 11.27 4.68 6.94
CA LEU A 147 10.34 4.40 8.04
C LEU A 147 8.88 4.67 7.63
N ALA A 148 8.62 5.80 6.98
CA ALA A 148 7.29 6.19 6.54
C ALA A 148 6.74 5.27 5.43
N LEU A 149 7.58 4.77 4.52
CA LEU A 149 7.19 3.77 3.53
C LEU A 149 6.79 2.44 4.19
N MET A 150 7.56 2.01 5.20
CA MET A 150 7.26 0.82 5.98
C MET A 150 5.97 0.98 6.80
N ASP A 151 5.76 2.16 7.41
CA ASP A 151 4.53 2.51 8.11
C ASP A 151 3.31 2.58 7.18
N ALA A 152 3.50 2.98 5.92
CA ALA A 152 2.45 2.97 4.91
C ALA A 152 2.06 1.56 4.43
N GLY A 153 2.80 0.52 4.80
CA GLY A 153 2.59 -0.84 4.31
C GLY A 153 3.25 -1.14 2.95
N ILE A 154 4.07 -0.22 2.42
CA ILE A 154 4.78 -0.44 1.16
C ILE A 154 5.87 -1.49 1.36
N LYS A 155 5.79 -2.57 0.56
CA LYS A 155 6.69 -3.73 0.63
C LYS A 155 8.04 -3.45 -0.02
N ILE A 156 8.82 -2.55 0.59
CA ILE A 156 10.21 -2.29 0.16
C ILE A 156 11.06 -3.55 0.32
N THR A 157 12.00 -3.76 -0.60
CA THR A 157 12.85 -4.96 -0.64
C THR A 157 13.88 -5.01 0.48
N ALA A 158 14.31 -3.85 0.97
CA ALA A 158 15.17 -3.69 2.14
C ALA A 158 15.11 -2.25 2.66
N PRO A 159 15.25 -2.02 3.99
CA PRO A 159 15.34 -0.68 4.54
C PRO A 159 16.65 0.01 4.14
N VAL A 160 16.58 1.32 3.88
CA VAL A 160 17.72 2.15 3.48
C VAL A 160 18.02 3.17 4.58
N SER A 161 19.28 3.30 4.95
CA SER A 161 19.75 4.40 5.80
C SER A 161 20.77 5.25 5.07
N GLY A 162 20.96 6.48 5.55
CA GLY A 162 21.86 7.46 4.97
C GLY A 162 22.80 8.09 6.00
N ILE A 163 24.03 8.34 5.60
CA ILE A 163 25.04 9.02 6.43
C ILE A 163 25.72 10.12 5.62
N ALA A 164 26.04 11.22 6.30
CA ALA A 164 26.92 12.26 5.77
C ALA A 164 28.27 12.15 6.44
N MET A 165 29.30 12.25 5.63
CA MET A 165 30.67 12.02 5.99
C MET A 165 31.49 13.22 5.55
N GLY A 166 32.51 13.55 6.32
CA GLY A 166 33.44 14.63 6.02
C GLY A 166 34.87 14.16 5.97
N LEU A 167 35.72 15.01 5.41
CA LEU A 167 37.16 14.86 5.46
C LEU A 167 37.81 16.19 5.80
N ILE A 168 38.78 16.15 6.70
CA ILE A 168 39.74 17.23 6.91
C ILE A 168 41.12 16.69 6.54
N THR A 169 41.87 17.45 5.77
CA THR A 169 43.24 17.15 5.33
C THR A 169 44.16 18.31 5.65
N ASP A 170 45.43 18.02 5.91
CA ASP A 170 46.48 19.04 5.90
C ASP A 170 47.49 18.67 4.82
N GLU A 171 47.55 19.46 3.76
CA GLU A 171 48.47 19.24 2.63
C GLU A 171 49.94 19.33 3.04
N LYS A 172 50.28 20.11 4.09
CA LYS A 172 51.66 20.30 4.54
C LYS A 172 52.19 19.09 5.30
N THR A 173 51.35 18.52 6.17
CA THR A 173 51.75 17.38 7.01
C THR A 173 51.31 16.03 6.44
N GLY A 174 50.37 16.04 5.49
CA GLY A 174 49.75 14.83 4.94
C GLY A 174 48.74 14.15 5.88
N LYS A 175 48.46 14.75 7.05
CA LYS A 175 47.46 14.23 8.00
C LYS A 175 46.06 14.35 7.42
N TYR A 176 45.19 13.43 7.83
CA TYR A 176 43.77 13.48 7.49
C TYR A 176 42.89 12.88 8.58
N ALA A 177 41.64 13.33 8.66
CA ALA A 177 40.61 12.80 9.54
C ALA A 177 39.29 12.63 8.77
N ILE A 178 38.72 11.43 8.82
CA ILE A 178 37.42 11.10 8.22
C ILE A 178 36.36 11.21 9.32
N LEU A 179 35.37 12.06 9.09
CA LEU A 179 34.33 12.38 10.07
C LEU A 179 33.02 11.67 9.72
N SER A 180 32.46 10.95 10.68
CA SER A 180 31.13 10.35 10.59
C SER A 180 30.07 11.28 11.15
N ASP A 181 28.95 11.40 10.42
CA ASP A 181 27.79 12.20 10.82
C ASP A 181 28.18 13.66 11.11
N ILE A 182 28.62 14.34 10.04
CA ILE A 182 29.11 15.71 10.13
C ILE A 182 28.03 16.72 10.51
N LEU A 183 28.45 17.73 11.28
CA LEU A 183 27.69 18.93 11.58
C LEU A 183 27.70 19.90 10.39
N GLY A 184 26.83 20.92 10.43
CA GLY A 184 26.86 22.01 9.43
C GLY A 184 28.20 22.74 9.40
N ASP A 185 28.79 23.00 10.57
CA ASP A 185 30.10 23.64 10.68
C ASP A 185 31.23 22.76 10.11
N GLU A 186 31.17 21.45 10.36
CA GLU A 186 32.18 20.51 9.87
C GLU A 186 32.12 20.33 8.35
N ASP A 187 30.93 20.41 7.76
CA ASP A 187 30.77 20.50 6.30
C ASP A 187 31.43 21.77 5.76
N HIS A 188 31.15 22.93 6.37
CA HIS A 188 31.74 24.20 5.94
C HIS A 188 33.28 24.18 6.03
N LEU A 189 33.81 23.63 7.11
CA LEU A 189 35.26 23.57 7.41
C LEU A 189 36.01 22.41 6.71
N GLY A 190 35.30 21.40 6.22
CA GLY A 190 35.87 20.20 5.62
C GLY A 190 36.29 20.39 4.16
N ASP A 191 37.19 19.52 3.71
CA ASP A 191 37.77 19.47 2.35
C ASP A 191 36.98 18.56 1.40
N MET A 192 36.15 17.69 1.96
CA MET A 192 35.20 16.84 1.24
C MET A 192 33.97 16.65 2.10
N ASP A 193 32.80 16.74 1.48
CA ASP A 193 31.57 16.19 2.03
C ASP A 193 31.05 15.10 1.08
N PHE A 194 30.69 13.95 1.64
CA PHE A 194 30.07 12.90 0.85
C PHE A 194 28.96 12.22 1.61
N LYS A 195 27.88 11.94 0.89
CA LYS A 195 26.63 11.40 1.39
C LYS A 195 26.45 10.02 0.80
N VAL A 196 26.30 9.02 1.65
CA VAL A 196 26.17 7.62 1.24
C VAL A 196 24.88 7.05 1.78
N THR A 197 24.09 6.46 0.90
CA THR A 197 22.85 5.75 1.24
C THR A 197 22.96 4.30 0.82
N GLY A 198 22.28 3.41 1.53
CA GLY A 198 22.39 1.99 1.27
C GLY A 198 21.59 1.13 2.21
N THR A 199 21.52 -0.14 1.83
CA THR A 199 20.98 -1.23 2.65
C THR A 199 22.15 -1.97 3.32
N GLU A 200 21.83 -3.06 4.01
CA GLU A 200 22.84 -4.01 4.51
C GLU A 200 23.63 -4.66 3.38
N LYS A 201 23.02 -4.82 2.21
CA LYS A 201 23.60 -5.52 1.06
C LYS A 201 24.51 -4.63 0.21
N GLY A 202 24.37 -3.31 0.28
CA GLY A 202 25.18 -2.41 -0.53
C GLY A 202 24.71 -0.97 -0.57
N ILE A 203 25.45 -0.15 -1.31
CA ILE A 203 25.17 1.27 -1.54
C ILE A 203 24.09 1.39 -2.63
N VAL A 204 23.11 2.27 -2.43
CA VAL A 204 22.06 2.57 -3.42
C VAL A 204 22.24 3.94 -4.08
N ALA A 205 22.82 4.90 -3.37
CA ALA A 205 23.27 6.16 -3.94
C ALA A 205 24.50 6.70 -3.18
N CYS A 206 25.30 7.48 -3.90
CA CYS A 206 26.43 8.22 -3.35
C CYS A 206 26.44 9.61 -4.02
N GLN A 207 26.65 10.65 -3.23
CA GLN A 207 26.96 12.00 -3.68
C GLN A 207 28.27 12.42 -3.00
N MET A 208 29.19 13.00 -3.75
CA MET A 208 30.48 13.45 -3.23
C MET A 208 30.80 14.80 -3.83
N ASP A 209 31.10 15.76 -2.97
CA ASP A 209 31.52 17.11 -3.31
C ASP A 209 32.95 17.31 -2.73
N LEU A 210 33.92 17.49 -3.63
CA LEU A 210 35.33 17.67 -3.29
C LEU A 210 35.68 19.15 -3.41
N LYS A 211 36.33 19.70 -2.37
CA LYS A 211 36.87 21.08 -2.36
C LYS A 211 38.38 21.11 -2.61
N ILE A 212 39.01 19.95 -2.74
CA ILE A 212 40.44 19.76 -3.02
C ILE A 212 40.66 19.06 -4.35
N ASN A 213 41.88 19.18 -4.91
CA ASN A 213 42.22 18.73 -6.25
C ASN A 213 42.23 17.20 -6.45
N GLY A 214 42.14 16.42 -5.38
CA GLY A 214 42.08 14.97 -5.47
C GLY A 214 42.13 14.27 -4.13
N LEU A 215 41.82 12.98 -4.15
CA LEU A 215 41.81 12.14 -2.97
C LEU A 215 42.57 10.84 -3.25
N LYS A 216 43.45 10.43 -2.32
CA LYS A 216 44.13 9.13 -2.41
C LYS A 216 43.11 8.00 -2.35
N TRP A 217 43.31 6.96 -3.15
CA TRP A 217 42.43 5.79 -3.20
C TRP A 217 42.21 5.13 -1.83
N GLU A 218 43.25 5.07 -1.01
CA GLU A 218 43.21 4.51 0.33
C GLU A 218 42.29 5.30 1.26
N VAL A 219 42.32 6.64 1.16
CA VAL A 219 41.44 7.53 1.94
C VAL A 219 39.99 7.34 1.52
N LEU A 220 39.72 7.20 0.21
CA LEU A 220 38.36 6.93 -0.28
C LEU A 220 37.83 5.60 0.28
N THR A 221 38.68 4.57 0.23
CA THR A 221 38.33 3.23 0.70
C THR A 221 38.05 3.22 2.20
N ALA A 222 38.90 3.88 3.00
CA ALA A 222 38.68 4.06 4.43
C ALA A 222 37.37 4.82 4.71
N ALA A 223 37.11 5.89 3.95
CA ALA A 223 35.92 6.71 4.11
C ALA A 223 34.63 5.93 3.81
N LEU A 224 34.61 5.13 2.74
CA LEU A 224 33.47 4.28 2.40
C LEU A 224 33.24 3.16 3.41
N ASN A 225 34.31 2.58 3.98
CA ASN A 225 34.18 1.57 5.04
C ASN A 225 33.62 2.17 6.34
N GLN A 226 34.12 3.34 6.76
CA GLN A 226 33.58 4.05 7.91
C GLN A 226 32.13 4.50 7.68
N ALA A 227 31.78 4.92 6.46
CA ALA A 227 30.40 5.22 6.08
C ALA A 227 29.50 3.99 6.13
N LYS A 228 30.00 2.80 5.75
CA LYS A 228 29.27 1.53 5.89
C LYS A 228 28.97 1.22 7.35
N GLU A 229 29.97 1.32 8.22
CA GLU A 229 29.80 1.11 9.68
C GLU A 229 28.71 2.03 10.25
N ALA A 230 28.82 3.34 9.99
CA ALA A 230 27.86 4.34 10.46
C ALA A 230 26.45 4.11 9.89
N ARG A 231 26.35 3.75 8.61
CA ARG A 231 25.07 3.45 7.96
C ARG A 231 24.38 2.24 8.59
N LEU A 232 25.12 1.16 8.85
CA LEU A 232 24.59 -0.04 9.50
C LEU A 232 24.17 0.25 10.94
N HIS A 233 24.93 1.07 11.67
CA HIS A 233 24.52 1.54 13.00
C HIS A 233 23.17 2.28 12.95
N ILE A 234 23.02 3.27 12.05
CA ILE A 234 21.74 4.00 11.86
C ILE A 234 20.61 3.05 11.49
N LEU A 235 20.87 2.08 10.62
CA LEU A 235 19.87 1.12 10.19
C LEU A 235 19.38 0.26 11.37
N ASN A 236 20.30 -0.16 12.24
CA ASN A 236 19.96 -0.91 13.45
C ASN A 236 19.15 -0.08 14.44
N GLU A 237 19.42 1.21 14.59
CA GLU A 237 18.57 2.11 15.37
C GLU A 237 17.16 2.24 14.77
N MET A 238 17.04 2.40 13.45
CA MET A 238 15.75 2.43 12.76
C MET A 238 14.94 1.14 12.94
N LYS A 239 15.61 -0.03 12.91
CA LYS A 239 14.98 -1.33 13.11
C LYS A 239 14.35 -1.51 14.50
N LYS A 240 14.77 -0.73 15.51
CA LYS A 240 14.13 -0.72 16.84
C LYS A 240 12.73 -0.10 16.79
N THR A 241 12.49 0.80 15.84
CA THR A 241 11.19 1.47 15.64
C THR A 241 10.24 0.61 14.81
N ILE A 242 10.71 0.12 13.66
CA ILE A 242 9.95 -0.78 12.79
C ILE A 242 10.91 -1.69 12.02
N SER A 243 10.77 -3.00 12.18
CA SER A 243 11.70 -3.99 11.63
C SER A 243 11.31 -4.49 10.23
N ALA A 244 10.02 -4.45 9.91
CA ALA A 244 9.46 -4.83 8.62
C ALA A 244 8.29 -3.91 8.24
N PRO A 245 7.98 -3.71 6.94
CA PRO A 245 6.78 -3.00 6.52
C PRO A 245 5.53 -3.56 7.19
N ARG A 246 4.55 -2.70 7.52
CA ARG A 246 3.25 -3.15 8.05
C ARG A 246 2.65 -4.20 7.13
N GLU A 247 2.00 -5.22 7.72
CA GLU A 247 1.41 -6.34 6.96
C GLU A 247 0.36 -5.85 5.96
N ASP A 248 -0.45 -4.89 6.37
CA ASP A 248 -1.44 -4.23 5.54
C ASP A 248 -1.25 -2.70 5.53
N TYR A 249 -1.88 -2.02 4.57
CA TYR A 249 -1.98 -0.56 4.56
C TYR A 249 -2.91 -0.08 5.68
N LYS A 250 -2.92 1.22 5.98
CA LYS A 250 -3.87 1.80 6.95
C LYS A 250 -5.30 1.75 6.39
N ASP A 251 -6.30 1.84 7.28
CA ASP A 251 -7.71 1.72 6.89
C ASP A 251 -8.16 2.86 5.96
N HIS A 252 -7.63 4.06 6.14
CA HIS A 252 -7.90 5.23 5.31
C HIS A 252 -6.92 5.40 4.14
N ALA A 253 -6.05 4.42 3.90
CA ALA A 253 -5.22 4.43 2.70
C ALA A 253 -6.04 3.89 1.51
N PRO A 254 -5.84 4.44 0.30
CA PRO A 254 -6.53 3.98 -0.88
C PRO A 254 -6.15 2.52 -1.18
N ARG A 255 -7.12 1.79 -1.71
CA ARG A 255 -7.04 0.37 -1.99
C ARG A 255 -7.29 0.14 -3.48
N ILE A 256 -6.50 -0.75 -4.05
CA ILE A 256 -6.70 -1.29 -5.41
C ILE A 256 -6.89 -2.79 -5.27
N VAL A 257 -8.04 -3.28 -5.73
CA VAL A 257 -8.35 -4.71 -5.75
C VAL A 257 -8.73 -5.11 -7.16
N SER A 258 -8.10 -6.16 -7.67
CA SER A 258 -8.46 -6.80 -8.94
C SER A 258 -9.18 -8.12 -8.64
N LEU A 259 -10.39 -8.26 -9.17
CA LEU A 259 -11.20 -9.48 -9.09
C LEU A 259 -11.40 -10.05 -10.48
N THR A 260 -11.47 -11.37 -10.59
CA THR A 260 -11.83 -12.04 -11.83
C THR A 260 -13.24 -12.61 -11.72
N ILE A 261 -14.11 -12.22 -12.64
CA ILE A 261 -15.48 -12.76 -12.76
C ILE A 261 -15.63 -13.51 -14.10
N ASP A 262 -16.52 -14.48 -14.15
CA ASP A 262 -16.86 -15.16 -15.40
C ASP A 262 -17.62 -14.19 -16.33
N LYS A 263 -17.43 -14.36 -17.65
CA LYS A 263 -18.04 -13.51 -18.68
C LYS A 263 -19.57 -13.37 -18.55
N GLU A 264 -20.24 -14.40 -18.06
CA GLU A 264 -21.69 -14.39 -17.82
C GLU A 264 -22.14 -13.34 -16.78
N PHE A 265 -21.28 -12.96 -15.83
CA PHE A 265 -21.62 -11.99 -14.78
C PHE A 265 -21.27 -10.55 -15.13
N ILE A 266 -20.49 -10.30 -16.19
CA ILE A 266 -20.10 -8.94 -16.60
C ILE A 266 -21.35 -8.08 -16.83
N GLY A 267 -22.32 -8.59 -17.60
CA GLY A 267 -23.57 -7.89 -17.89
C GLY A 267 -24.41 -7.64 -16.64
N ALA A 268 -24.38 -8.53 -15.65
CA ALA A 268 -25.11 -8.40 -14.40
C ALA A 268 -24.47 -7.35 -13.47
N VAL A 269 -23.14 -7.26 -13.42
CA VAL A 269 -22.42 -6.26 -12.61
C VAL A 269 -22.57 -4.86 -13.21
N ILE A 270 -22.54 -4.72 -14.54
CA ILE A 270 -22.78 -3.44 -15.23
C ILE A 270 -24.25 -3.02 -15.09
N GLY A 271 -25.17 -3.97 -15.33
CA GLY A 271 -26.60 -3.75 -15.34
C GLY A 271 -27.10 -2.97 -16.57
N PRO A 272 -28.43 -2.81 -16.73
CA PRO A 272 -29.01 -2.11 -17.88
C PRO A 272 -28.51 -0.65 -17.95
N GLY A 273 -27.82 -0.32 -19.05
CA GLY A 273 -27.26 1.03 -19.27
C GLY A 273 -26.18 1.45 -18.26
N GLY A 274 -25.56 0.50 -17.55
CA GLY A 274 -24.56 0.81 -16.52
C GLY A 274 -25.15 1.23 -15.17
N LYS A 275 -26.46 1.08 -14.96
CA LYS A 275 -27.14 1.57 -13.75
C LYS A 275 -26.58 0.94 -12.46
N ILE A 276 -26.30 -0.36 -12.46
CA ILE A 276 -25.88 -1.08 -11.24
C ILE A 276 -24.45 -0.67 -10.85
N ILE A 277 -23.53 -0.62 -11.82
CA ILE A 277 -22.16 -0.19 -11.56
C ILE A 277 -22.10 1.30 -11.16
N GLN A 278 -22.91 2.18 -11.77
CA GLN A 278 -22.98 3.59 -11.37
C GLN A 278 -23.58 3.77 -9.96
N GLU A 279 -24.63 3.02 -9.62
CA GLU A 279 -25.21 3.04 -8.28
C GLU A 279 -24.22 2.54 -7.22
N MET A 280 -23.51 1.45 -7.52
CA MET A 280 -22.48 0.90 -6.65
C MET A 280 -21.34 1.90 -6.41
N GLN A 281 -20.82 2.54 -7.47
CA GLN A 281 -19.80 3.56 -7.36
C GLN A 281 -20.30 4.78 -6.55
N ARG A 282 -21.55 5.20 -6.75
CA ARG A 282 -22.14 6.33 -5.99
C ARG A 282 -22.32 6.02 -4.51
N GLU A 283 -22.74 4.81 -4.16
CA GLU A 283 -23.00 4.43 -2.76
C GLU A 283 -21.72 4.12 -1.99
N THR A 284 -20.74 3.49 -2.65
CA THR A 284 -19.47 3.11 -2.01
C THR A 284 -18.41 4.20 -2.11
N GLY A 285 -18.52 5.12 -3.08
CA GLY A 285 -17.46 6.06 -3.43
C GLY A 285 -16.28 5.42 -4.17
N ALA A 286 -16.35 4.12 -4.50
CA ALA A 286 -15.32 3.44 -5.26
C ALA A 286 -15.42 3.77 -6.76
N SER A 287 -14.28 3.73 -7.44
CA SER A 287 -14.19 3.69 -8.91
C SER A 287 -14.06 2.23 -9.35
N ILE A 288 -14.90 1.80 -10.28
CA ILE A 288 -14.95 0.41 -10.75
C ILE A 288 -14.79 0.39 -12.26
N SER A 289 -13.73 -0.26 -12.73
CA SER A 289 -13.47 -0.54 -14.14
C SER A 289 -13.61 -2.03 -14.42
N ILE A 290 -14.17 -2.40 -15.58
CA ILE A 290 -14.31 -3.79 -16.00
C ILE A 290 -13.75 -3.93 -17.41
N GLU A 291 -12.75 -4.80 -17.56
CA GLU A 291 -12.17 -5.17 -18.85
C GLU A 291 -12.49 -6.62 -19.20
N GLU A 292 -12.93 -6.87 -20.43
CA GLU A 292 -13.18 -8.23 -20.92
C GLU A 292 -11.89 -8.79 -21.55
N VAL A 293 -11.30 -9.79 -20.91
CA VAL A 293 -10.11 -10.48 -21.40
C VAL A 293 -10.45 -11.95 -21.66
N GLY A 294 -10.72 -12.27 -22.93
CA GLY A 294 -11.09 -13.62 -23.35
C GLY A 294 -12.48 -14.03 -22.85
N ASN A 295 -12.54 -15.05 -21.98
CA ASN A 295 -13.79 -15.55 -21.37
C ASN A 295 -13.97 -15.08 -19.91
N LYS A 296 -13.21 -14.07 -19.46
CA LYS A 296 -13.22 -13.55 -18.10
C LYS A 296 -13.33 -12.03 -18.11
N GLY A 297 -14.01 -11.48 -17.11
CA GLY A 297 -14.02 -10.05 -16.80
C GLY A 297 -13.03 -9.78 -15.68
N ILE A 298 -12.07 -8.90 -15.92
CA ILE A 298 -11.17 -8.38 -14.89
C ILE A 298 -11.83 -7.10 -14.35
N VAL A 299 -12.22 -7.13 -13.08
CA VAL A 299 -12.83 -5.99 -12.38
C VAL A 299 -11.77 -5.35 -11.51
N GLU A 300 -11.38 -4.12 -11.85
CA GLU A 300 -10.49 -3.30 -11.04
C GLU A 300 -11.31 -2.32 -10.22
N ILE A 301 -11.13 -2.37 -8.90
CA ILE A 301 -11.83 -1.53 -7.94
C ILE A 301 -10.77 -0.66 -7.25
N PHE A 302 -10.99 0.65 -7.28
CA PHE A 302 -10.22 1.63 -6.53
C PHE A 302 -11.13 2.33 -5.52
N ALA A 303 -10.69 2.49 -4.27
CA ALA A 303 -11.41 3.30 -3.29
C ALA A 303 -10.43 3.95 -2.31
N ASP A 304 -10.81 5.09 -1.73
CA ASP A 304 -9.93 5.87 -0.84
C ASP A 304 -9.74 5.24 0.56
N ASN A 305 -10.51 4.20 0.89
CA ASN A 305 -10.42 3.53 2.18
C ASN A 305 -10.89 2.07 2.10
N LYS A 306 -10.54 1.31 3.14
CA LYS A 306 -10.83 -0.12 3.26
C LYS A 306 -12.34 -0.42 3.36
N ALA A 307 -13.12 0.42 4.04
CA ALA A 307 -14.56 0.18 4.17
C ALA A 307 -15.29 0.28 2.81
N ALA A 308 -14.91 1.27 1.99
CA ALA A 308 -15.45 1.47 0.66
C ALA A 308 -15.09 0.32 -0.29
N ILE A 309 -13.84 -0.15 -0.27
CA ILE A 309 -13.43 -1.29 -1.12
C ILE A 309 -14.15 -2.57 -0.69
N ASP A 310 -14.23 -2.85 0.62
CA ASP A 310 -14.86 -4.07 1.13
C ASP A 310 -16.35 -4.10 0.77
N ALA A 311 -17.03 -2.95 0.82
CA ALA A 311 -18.42 -2.81 0.40
C ALA A 311 -18.61 -3.08 -1.11
N ALA A 312 -17.76 -2.52 -1.97
CA ALA A 312 -17.81 -2.73 -3.41
C ALA A 312 -17.51 -4.20 -3.79
N VAL A 313 -16.45 -4.77 -3.21
CA VAL A 313 -16.06 -6.19 -3.40
C VAL A 313 -17.19 -7.12 -2.96
N THR A 314 -17.79 -6.89 -1.79
CA THR A 314 -18.89 -7.71 -1.29
C THR A 314 -20.09 -7.68 -2.24
N ARG A 315 -20.42 -6.51 -2.80
CA ARG A 315 -21.55 -6.36 -3.73
C ARG A 315 -21.28 -7.04 -5.08
N ILE A 316 -20.06 -6.91 -5.62
CA ILE A 316 -19.65 -7.62 -6.84
C ILE A 316 -19.68 -9.14 -6.62
N ASN A 317 -19.13 -9.60 -5.50
CA ASN A 317 -19.14 -11.02 -5.16
C ASN A 317 -20.57 -11.54 -4.97
N ALA A 318 -21.49 -10.77 -4.37
CA ALA A 318 -22.88 -11.18 -4.25
C ALA A 318 -23.59 -11.35 -5.61
N ILE A 319 -23.25 -10.53 -6.61
CA ILE A 319 -23.78 -10.64 -7.98
C ILE A 319 -23.13 -11.84 -8.71
N ALA A 320 -21.81 -11.98 -8.57
CA ALA A 320 -21.03 -13.02 -9.24
C ALA A 320 -21.09 -14.40 -8.55
N ALA A 321 -21.60 -14.49 -7.33
CA ALA A 321 -21.61 -15.73 -6.55
C ALA A 321 -22.49 -16.79 -7.20
N LYS A 322 -21.90 -17.93 -7.58
CA LYS A 322 -22.67 -19.07 -8.12
C LYS A 322 -23.42 -19.76 -6.98
N PRO A 323 -24.71 -20.09 -7.19
CA PRO A 323 -25.45 -20.80 -6.18
C PRO A 323 -25.02 -22.28 -6.14
N ASP A 324 -24.62 -22.75 -4.97
CA ASP A 324 -24.21 -24.14 -4.74
C ASP A 324 -25.40 -25.09 -4.74
N ILE A 325 -25.30 -26.16 -5.54
CA ILE A 325 -26.29 -27.24 -5.59
C ILE A 325 -26.31 -27.96 -4.23
N GLY A 326 -27.49 -28.07 -3.63
CA GLY A 326 -27.70 -28.67 -2.32
C GLY A 326 -27.64 -27.69 -1.14
N ALA A 327 -27.27 -26.42 -1.37
CA ALA A 327 -27.33 -25.39 -0.33
C ALA A 327 -28.77 -24.91 -0.10
N THR A 328 -29.03 -24.37 1.10
CA THR A 328 -30.31 -23.80 1.51
C THR A 328 -30.23 -22.28 1.48
N TYR A 329 -31.21 -21.64 0.86
CA TYR A 329 -31.28 -20.19 0.69
C TYR A 329 -32.58 -19.63 1.27
N ASP A 330 -32.51 -18.45 1.88
CA ASP A 330 -33.66 -17.63 2.24
C ASP A 330 -34.08 -16.79 1.03
N GLY A 331 -35.05 -17.26 0.26
CA GLY A 331 -35.48 -16.64 -0.98
C GLY A 331 -36.75 -15.81 -0.83
N LYS A 332 -36.91 -14.77 -1.66
CA LYS A 332 -38.12 -13.95 -1.72
C LYS A 332 -38.96 -14.32 -2.94
N VAL A 333 -40.25 -14.59 -2.75
CA VAL A 333 -41.18 -14.88 -3.86
C VAL A 333 -41.37 -13.63 -4.71
N LYS A 334 -40.98 -13.66 -5.99
CA LYS A 334 -41.16 -12.55 -6.94
C LYS A 334 -42.48 -12.62 -7.67
N SER A 335 -42.82 -13.80 -8.17
CA SER A 335 -44.05 -14.03 -8.94
C SER A 335 -44.54 -15.46 -8.77
N ILE A 336 -45.86 -15.61 -8.83
CA ILE A 336 -46.52 -16.91 -8.69
C ILE A 336 -47.20 -17.25 -10.02
N MET A 337 -46.95 -18.44 -10.53
CA MET A 337 -47.56 -19.00 -11.73
C MET A 337 -48.36 -20.27 -11.37
N PRO A 338 -49.30 -20.73 -12.21
CA PRO A 338 -50.11 -21.92 -11.91
C PRO A 338 -49.29 -23.20 -11.65
N PHE A 339 -48.08 -23.30 -12.19
CA PHE A 339 -47.20 -24.47 -12.08
C PHE A 339 -46.09 -24.33 -11.02
N GLY A 340 -45.94 -23.16 -10.39
CA GLY A 340 -44.85 -22.90 -9.45
C GLY A 340 -44.62 -21.42 -9.13
N ALA A 341 -43.71 -21.15 -8.20
CA ALA A 341 -43.33 -19.80 -7.80
C ALA A 341 -41.89 -19.50 -8.22
N PHE A 342 -41.64 -18.30 -8.73
CA PHE A 342 -40.29 -17.79 -8.94
C PHE A 342 -39.79 -17.15 -7.65
N VAL A 343 -38.72 -17.71 -7.10
CA VAL A 343 -38.12 -17.29 -5.84
C VAL A 343 -36.73 -16.75 -6.13
N GLU A 344 -36.51 -15.49 -5.79
CA GLU A 344 -35.19 -14.88 -5.85
C GLU A 344 -34.36 -15.37 -4.67
N ILE A 345 -33.32 -16.17 -4.95
CA ILE A 345 -32.42 -16.74 -3.93
C ILE A 345 -31.16 -15.90 -3.73
N MET A 346 -30.77 -15.13 -4.76
CA MET A 346 -29.66 -14.18 -4.73
C MET A 346 -30.02 -13.00 -5.65
N PRO A 347 -29.40 -11.81 -5.50
CA PRO A 347 -29.71 -10.65 -6.34
C PRO A 347 -29.65 -10.97 -7.84
N GLY A 348 -30.80 -10.91 -8.52
CA GLY A 348 -30.90 -11.20 -9.95
C GLY A 348 -30.88 -12.69 -10.34
N LYS A 349 -30.94 -13.60 -9.36
CA LYS A 349 -30.98 -15.05 -9.58
C LYS A 349 -32.29 -15.64 -9.06
N ASP A 350 -33.18 -15.93 -10.00
CA ASP A 350 -34.49 -16.49 -9.73
C ASP A 350 -34.47 -18.00 -10.00
N GLY A 351 -34.96 -18.77 -9.04
CA GLY A 351 -35.19 -20.20 -9.21
C GLY A 351 -36.68 -20.53 -9.24
N LEU A 352 -37.02 -21.61 -9.94
CA LEU A 352 -38.39 -22.11 -10.01
C LEU A 352 -38.62 -23.11 -8.87
N LEU A 353 -39.54 -22.76 -7.96
CA LEU A 353 -40.13 -23.67 -7.00
C LEU A 353 -41.38 -24.29 -7.60
N HIS A 354 -41.26 -25.51 -8.11
CA HIS A 354 -42.38 -26.23 -8.73
C HIS A 354 -43.42 -26.64 -7.68
N ILE A 355 -44.71 -26.70 -8.05
CA ILE A 355 -45.82 -27.02 -7.14
C ILE A 355 -45.62 -28.35 -6.37
N SER A 356 -44.99 -29.34 -7.01
CA SER A 356 -44.68 -30.65 -6.41
C SER A 356 -43.56 -30.64 -5.37
N GLU A 357 -42.78 -29.55 -5.33
CA GLU A 357 -41.60 -29.38 -4.47
C GLU A 357 -41.86 -28.40 -3.31
N ILE A 358 -43.11 -27.96 -3.13
CA ILE A 358 -43.50 -27.04 -2.04
C ILE A 358 -43.71 -27.78 -0.71
N ALA A 359 -44.45 -28.90 -0.74
CA ALA A 359 -44.82 -29.68 0.44
C ALA A 359 -44.90 -31.18 0.12
N TRP A 360 -44.99 -32.03 1.14
CA TRP A 360 -45.19 -33.49 0.97
C TRP A 360 -46.62 -33.85 0.56
N GLU A 361 -47.58 -32.96 0.82
CA GLU A 361 -48.98 -33.11 0.44
C GLU A 361 -49.21 -32.67 -1.01
N ARG A 362 -50.17 -33.29 -1.70
CA ARG A 362 -50.51 -32.95 -3.08
C ARG A 362 -51.33 -31.67 -3.09
N LEU A 363 -50.71 -30.57 -3.53
CA LEU A 363 -51.38 -29.30 -3.77
C LEU A 363 -51.99 -29.30 -5.17
N GLU A 364 -53.31 -29.05 -5.27
CA GLU A 364 -54.02 -28.99 -6.56
C GLU A 364 -53.91 -27.62 -7.22
N THR A 365 -53.75 -26.56 -6.43
CA THR A 365 -53.60 -25.17 -6.90
C THR A 365 -52.53 -24.43 -6.09
N MET A 366 -51.96 -23.37 -6.68
CA MET A 366 -51.01 -22.47 -6.01
C MET A 366 -51.73 -21.39 -5.16
N ASP A 367 -53.06 -21.32 -5.25
CA ASP A 367 -53.88 -20.30 -4.59
C ASP A 367 -53.81 -20.42 -3.07
N GLY A 368 -53.29 -19.37 -2.42
CA GLY A 368 -53.21 -19.27 -0.96
C GLY A 368 -52.04 -20.00 -0.30
N VAL A 369 -51.16 -20.66 -1.08
CA VAL A 369 -50.01 -21.42 -0.55
C VAL A 369 -48.78 -20.53 -0.29
N LEU A 370 -48.54 -19.56 -1.17
CA LEU A 370 -47.47 -18.57 -1.08
C LEU A 370 -48.05 -17.21 -1.50
N LYS A 371 -47.52 -16.12 -0.97
CA LYS A 371 -47.82 -14.75 -1.42
C LYS A 371 -46.60 -14.14 -2.07
N GLU A 372 -46.84 -13.29 -3.06
CA GLU A 372 -45.76 -12.47 -3.63
C GLU A 372 -45.15 -11.60 -2.53
N GLY A 373 -43.82 -11.64 -2.42
CA GLY A 373 -43.06 -10.97 -1.37
C GLY A 373 -42.74 -11.81 -0.14
N ASP A 374 -43.30 -13.02 -0.01
CA ASP A 374 -42.98 -13.92 1.11
C ASP A 374 -41.51 -14.34 1.11
N LYS A 375 -40.90 -14.40 2.30
CA LYS A 375 -39.56 -14.96 2.52
C LYS A 375 -39.69 -16.43 2.91
N ILE A 376 -39.13 -17.32 2.10
CA ILE A 376 -39.20 -18.78 2.30
C ILE A 376 -37.82 -19.42 2.19
N GLN A 377 -37.58 -20.46 3.01
CA GLN A 377 -36.40 -21.30 2.89
C GLN A 377 -36.58 -22.35 1.80
N VAL A 378 -35.62 -22.39 0.88
CA VAL A 378 -35.63 -23.29 -0.28
C VAL A 378 -34.24 -23.89 -0.48
N LYS A 379 -34.19 -25.17 -0.82
CA LYS A 379 -32.96 -25.88 -1.18
C LYS A 379 -32.80 -25.88 -2.70
N LEU A 380 -31.61 -25.55 -3.18
CA LEU A 380 -31.31 -25.70 -4.61
C LEU A 380 -31.07 -27.18 -4.91
N LEU A 381 -31.89 -27.78 -5.76
CA LEU A 381 -31.77 -29.19 -6.12
C LEU A 381 -30.85 -29.42 -7.31
N ASP A 382 -30.97 -28.56 -8.32
CA ASP A 382 -30.28 -28.75 -9.60
C ASP A 382 -30.26 -27.45 -10.40
N ILE A 383 -29.30 -27.34 -11.32
CA ILE A 383 -29.21 -26.25 -12.30
C ILE A 383 -29.21 -26.90 -13.69
N ASP A 384 -30.26 -26.65 -14.47
CA ASP A 384 -30.37 -27.21 -15.82
C ASP A 384 -29.32 -26.62 -16.77
N LYS A 385 -29.06 -27.27 -17.91
CA LYS A 385 -28.10 -26.83 -18.96
C LYS A 385 -28.38 -25.43 -19.51
N GLN A 386 -29.59 -24.90 -19.32
CA GLN A 386 -29.99 -23.54 -19.68
C GLN A 386 -29.82 -22.52 -18.53
N GLY A 387 -29.20 -22.91 -17.41
CA GLY A 387 -29.00 -22.05 -16.23
C GLY A 387 -30.24 -21.89 -15.33
N LYS A 388 -31.32 -22.65 -15.59
CA LYS A 388 -32.55 -22.60 -14.78
C LYS A 388 -32.38 -23.37 -13.47
N MET A 389 -32.55 -22.67 -12.36
CA MET A 389 -32.40 -23.22 -11.00
C MET A 389 -33.69 -23.89 -10.54
N LYS A 390 -33.61 -25.15 -10.12
CA LYS A 390 -34.74 -25.90 -9.55
C LYS A 390 -34.67 -25.86 -8.02
N LEU A 391 -35.70 -25.30 -7.40
CA LEU A 391 -35.77 -25.13 -5.95
C LEU A 391 -36.76 -26.13 -5.34
N SER A 392 -36.49 -26.55 -4.09
CA SER A 392 -37.40 -27.38 -3.31
C SER A 392 -37.47 -26.95 -1.86
N ARG A 393 -38.69 -26.75 -1.37
CA ARG A 393 -39.00 -26.56 0.05
C ARG A 393 -39.28 -27.91 0.72
N LYS A 394 -39.85 -28.86 -0.02
CA LYS A 394 -40.10 -30.23 0.40
C LYS A 394 -38.84 -30.95 0.90
N ALA A 395 -37.70 -30.70 0.27
CA ALA A 395 -36.40 -31.28 0.68
C ALA A 395 -35.94 -30.85 2.09
N LEU A 396 -36.53 -29.78 2.65
CA LEU A 396 -36.26 -29.28 4.01
C LEU A 396 -37.29 -29.74 5.04
N LEU A 397 -38.45 -30.24 4.60
CA LEU A 397 -39.53 -30.69 5.47
C LEU A 397 -39.32 -32.16 5.85
N PRO A 398 -39.51 -32.55 7.13
CA PRO A 398 -39.36 -33.92 7.58
C PRO A 398 -40.27 -34.85 6.78
N ARG A 399 -39.71 -35.95 6.28
CA ARG A 399 -40.43 -36.91 5.43
C ARG A 399 -41.52 -37.62 6.25
N PRO A 400 -42.80 -37.56 5.85
CA PRO A 400 -43.85 -38.31 6.53
C PRO A 400 -43.62 -39.83 6.35
N PRO A 401 -43.97 -40.64 7.36
CA PRO A 401 -43.74 -42.08 7.33
C PRO A 401 -44.44 -42.73 6.15
N ARG A 402 -43.72 -43.63 5.46
CA ARG A 402 -44.23 -44.37 4.29
C ARG A 402 -45.35 -45.30 4.79
N PRO A 403 -46.58 -45.26 4.25
CA PRO A 403 -47.56 -46.28 4.54
C PRO A 403 -47.00 -47.64 4.08
N GLU A 404 -46.99 -48.63 4.98
CA GLU A 404 -46.62 -50.00 4.65
C GLU A 404 -47.49 -50.50 3.50
N ALA A 405 -46.86 -51.12 2.51
CA ALA A 405 -47.56 -51.73 1.40
C ALA A 405 -48.49 -52.83 1.97
N ALA A 406 -49.79 -52.71 1.68
CA ALA A 406 -50.77 -53.72 2.04
C ALA A 406 -50.35 -55.09 1.43
N PRO A 407 -50.43 -56.19 2.19
CA PRO A 407 -50.04 -57.51 1.71
C PRO A 407 -50.96 -57.94 0.56
N THR A 408 -50.35 -58.41 -0.52
CA THR A 408 -51.04 -59.06 -1.64
C THR A 408 -51.70 -60.35 -1.15
N ASP A 409 -53.04 -60.38 -1.17
CA ASP A 409 -53.82 -61.60 -0.96
C ASP A 409 -53.51 -62.63 -2.06
N ASN A 410 -52.80 -63.68 -1.67
CA ASN A 410 -52.71 -64.92 -2.44
C ASN A 410 -54.08 -65.62 -2.41
N LYS A 411 -54.83 -65.54 -3.51
CA LYS A 411 -55.94 -66.46 -3.76
C LYS A 411 -55.38 -67.85 -4.07
N THR A 412 -55.64 -68.80 -3.18
CA THR A 412 -55.61 -70.24 -3.46
C THR A 412 -57.05 -70.73 -3.55
N VAL A 413 -57.47 -71.21 -4.73
CA VAL A 413 -57.91 -72.58 -5.04
C VAL A 413 -57.75 -72.77 -6.55
#